data_AF-A0A8T4S1T4-F1
#
_entry.id   AF-A0A8T4S1T4-F1
#
_cell.length_a   1.000
_cell.length_b   1.000
_cell.length_c   1.000
_cell.angle_alpha   90.00
_cell.angle_beta   90.00
_cell.angle_gamma   90.00
#
_symmetry.space_group_name_H-M   'P 1'
#
loop_
_entity.id
_entity.type
_entity.pdbx_description
1 polymer ?
#
loop_
_entity_poly.entity_id
_entity_poly.type
_entity_poly.pdbx_seq_one_letter_code
_entity_poly.pdbx_strand_id
1 'polypeptide(L)'
;MQNIAIKLLKIGASNFSLRDKDFDLRVNFEVNGKSKVYYNHYKLSNPEIMTERVLKEIKEKEKTESEKDAAYDKNDVLANLKIISFQRLDETEMKLTNFFGKVDNRIKQFKNVKSSENYISNYDRFKDFEVQLF
;
A
#
# COMPACT_ATOMS: atom_id res chain seq x y z
N MET A 1 22.73 5.82 14.99
CA MET A 1 21.37 5.30 14.77
C MET A 1 20.56 6.36 14.04
N GLN A 2 20.28 6.14 12.75
CA GLN A 2 19.40 7.02 11.96
C GLN A 2 17.99 6.44 11.96
N ASN A 3 17.00 7.27 12.29
CA ASN A 3 15.60 6.87 12.23
C ASN A 3 15.02 7.32 10.87
N ILE A 4 14.52 6.36 10.10
CA ILE A 4 13.86 6.60 8.83
C ILE A 4 12.36 6.58 9.10
N ALA A 5 11.75 7.76 9.01
CA ALA A 5 10.33 7.91 9.20
C ALA A 5 9.62 7.80 7.85
N ILE A 6 8.69 6.83 7.74
CA ILE A 6 7.82 6.64 6.59
C ILE A 6 6.46 7.27 6.89
N LYS A 7 6.01 8.19 6.05
CA LYS A 7 4.67 8.77 6.10
C LYS A 7 3.87 8.32 4.88
N LEU A 8 2.84 7.50 5.05
CA LEU A 8 1.95 7.18 3.94
C LEU A 8 1.08 8.41 3.64
N LEU A 9 1.02 8.84 2.38
CA LEU A 9 0.26 10.02 1.97
C LEU A 9 -1.05 9.62 1.31
N LYS A 10 -0.98 8.69 0.36
CA LYS A 10 -2.13 8.33 -0.47
C LYS A 10 -2.05 6.87 -0.87
N ILE A 11 -3.18 6.18 -0.85
CA ILE A 11 -3.31 4.82 -1.37
C ILE A 11 -4.33 4.80 -2.50
N GLY A 12 -4.03 4.03 -3.54
CA GLY A 12 -4.88 3.82 -4.70
C GLY A 12 -4.89 2.35 -5.08
N ALA A 13 -6.02 1.90 -5.58
CA ALA A 13 -6.15 0.59 -6.21
C ALA A 13 -6.82 0.76 -7.58
N SER A 14 -6.28 0.08 -8.58
CA SER A 14 -6.70 0.16 -9.98
C SER A 14 -6.65 -1.22 -10.63
N ASN A 15 -7.11 -1.32 -11.88
CA ASN A 15 -7.01 -2.55 -12.69
C ASN A 15 -7.56 -3.81 -11.99
N PHE A 16 -8.76 -3.71 -11.43
CA PHE A 16 -9.38 -4.83 -10.72
C PHE A 16 -9.78 -5.98 -11.67
N SER A 17 -9.19 -7.17 -11.52
CA SER A 17 -9.76 -8.41 -12.10
C SER A 17 -10.81 -8.99 -11.15
N LEU A 18 -12.07 -8.93 -11.57
CA LEU A 18 -13.18 -9.49 -10.79
C LEU A 18 -13.20 -11.02 -10.80
N ARG A 19 -12.69 -11.61 -11.88
CA ARG A 19 -12.57 -13.05 -12.07
C ARG A 19 -11.53 -13.61 -11.10
N ASP A 20 -10.34 -13.02 -11.13
CA ASP A 20 -9.18 -13.52 -10.39
C ASP A 20 -9.05 -12.90 -8.99
N LYS A 21 -9.90 -11.90 -8.71
CA LYS A 21 -9.92 -11.08 -7.49
C LYS A 21 -8.56 -10.43 -7.24
N ASP A 22 -7.96 -9.86 -8.26
CA ASP A 22 -6.70 -9.14 -8.16
C ASP A 22 -6.87 -7.66 -8.49
N PHE A 23 -5.86 -6.88 -8.15
CA PHE A 23 -5.82 -5.43 -8.38
C PHE A 23 -4.39 -4.93 -8.29
N ASP A 24 -4.15 -3.80 -8.93
CA ASP A 24 -2.91 -3.05 -8.79
C ASP A 24 -3.02 -2.08 -7.63
N LEU A 25 -2.06 -2.12 -6.70
CA LEU A 25 -1.97 -1.21 -5.58
C LEU A 25 -0.88 -0.17 -5.81
N ARG A 26 -1.26 1.10 -5.64
CA ARG A 26 -0.35 2.25 -5.61
C ARG A 26 -0.36 2.88 -4.23
N VAL A 27 0.80 2.92 -3.57
CA VAL A 27 0.98 3.63 -2.30
C VAL A 27 1.98 4.75 -2.51
N ASN A 28 1.56 5.99 -2.30
CA ASN A 28 2.44 7.15 -2.28
C ASN A 28 2.81 7.44 -0.83
N PHE A 29 4.11 7.55 -0.55
CA PHE A 29 4.63 7.73 0.79
C PHE A 29 5.85 8.65 0.76
N GLU A 30 6.16 9.25 1.89
CA GLU A 30 7.30 10.13 2.07
C GLU A 30 8.31 9.46 3.00
N VAL A 31 9.58 9.52 2.61
CA VAL A 31 10.71 9.06 3.41
C VAL A 31 11.68 10.23 3.57
N ASN A 32 11.82 10.73 4.80
CA ASN A 32 12.71 11.86 5.12
C ASN A 32 12.54 13.07 4.18
N GLY A 33 11.29 13.47 3.88
CA GLY A 33 10.98 14.61 2.99
C GLY A 33 10.95 14.27 1.50
N LYS A 34 11.33 13.06 1.08
CA LYS A 34 11.30 12.64 -0.33
C LYS A 34 10.07 11.78 -0.62
N SER A 35 9.26 12.22 -1.58
CA SER A 35 8.13 11.43 -2.06
C SER A 35 8.60 10.22 -2.87
N LYS A 36 8.03 9.06 -2.54
CA LYS A 36 8.22 7.78 -3.21
C LYS A 36 6.87 7.15 -3.53
N VAL A 37 6.89 6.25 -4.52
CA VAL A 37 5.72 5.49 -4.94
C VAL A 37 6.05 4.01 -4.89
N TYR A 38 5.21 3.26 -4.20
CA TYR A 38 5.21 1.81 -4.20
C TYR A 38 4.07 1.35 -5.10
N TYR A 39 4.40 0.46 -6.04
CA TYR A 39 3.44 -0.15 -6.95
C TYR A 39 3.62 -1.65 -6.88
N ASN A 40 2.55 -2.38 -6.64
CA ASN A 40 2.58 -3.83 -6.69
C ASN A 40 1.21 -4.41 -7.02
N HIS A 41 1.20 -5.56 -7.68
CA HIS A 41 0.00 -6.28 -8.04
C HIS A 41 -0.36 -7.28 -6.93
N TYR A 42 -1.60 -7.23 -6.44
CA TYR A 42 -2.06 -8.08 -5.35
C TYR A 42 -3.30 -8.86 -5.72
N LYS A 43 -3.33 -10.10 -5.25
CA LYS A 43 -4.57 -10.85 -5.11
C LYS A 43 -5.26 -10.46 -3.80
N LEU A 44 -6.54 -10.09 -3.88
CA LEU A 44 -7.35 -9.75 -2.73
C LEU A 44 -7.40 -10.91 -1.74
N SER A 45 -7.06 -10.60 -0.49
CA SER A 45 -7.18 -11.49 0.65
C SER A 45 -7.84 -10.74 1.82
N ASN A 46 -7.74 -11.25 3.05
CA ASN A 46 -8.29 -10.56 4.23
C ASN A 46 -7.66 -9.15 4.36
N PRO A 47 -8.46 -8.08 4.57
CA PRO A 47 -7.99 -6.71 4.76
C PRO A 47 -6.85 -6.52 5.77
N GLU A 48 -6.86 -7.26 6.87
CA GLU A 48 -5.82 -7.21 7.92
C GLU A 48 -4.51 -7.79 7.39
N ILE A 49 -4.57 -8.98 6.78
CA ILE A 49 -3.41 -9.65 6.16
C ILE A 49 -2.81 -8.77 5.06
N MET A 50 -3.66 -8.13 4.25
CA MET A 50 -3.22 -7.19 3.21
C MET A 50 -2.48 -5.99 3.81
N THR A 51 -3.00 -5.43 4.90
CA THR A 51 -2.39 -4.29 5.60
C THR A 51 -1.01 -4.64 6.14
N GLU A 52 -0.90 -5.73 6.90
CA GLU A 52 0.38 -6.21 7.44
C GLU A 52 1.39 -6.48 6.33
N ARG A 53 0.95 -7.14 5.26
CA ARG A 53 1.80 -7.48 4.11
C ARG A 53 2.35 -6.23 3.43
N VAL A 54 1.50 -5.24 3.15
CA VAL A 54 1.92 -4.00 2.49
C VAL A 54 2.88 -3.20 3.36
N LEU A 55 2.60 -3.06 4.66
CA LEU A 55 3.49 -2.37 5.59
C LEU A 55 4.84 -3.05 5.70
N LYS A 56 4.85 -4.39 5.76
CA LYS A 56 6.08 -5.18 5.79
C LYS A 56 6.89 -5.02 4.50
N GLU A 57 6.26 -5.12 3.33
CA GLU A 57 6.93 -4.99 2.04
C GLU A 57 7.51 -3.57 1.83
N ILE A 58 6.79 -2.52 2.22
CA ILE A 58 7.32 -1.13 2.19
C ILE A 58 8.53 -1.00 3.13
N LYS A 59 8.44 -1.56 4.34
CA LYS A 59 9.54 -1.52 5.33
C LYS A 59 10.77 -2.28 4.84
N GLU A 60 10.60 -3.46 4.25
CA GLU A 60 11.69 -4.28 3.71
C GLU A 60 12.35 -3.62 2.50
N LYS A 61 11.56 -2.99 1.62
CA LYS A 61 12.07 -2.24 0.47
C LYS A 61 12.95 -1.06 0.92
N GLU A 62 12.46 -0.26 1.86
CA GLU A 62 13.23 0.86 2.41
C GLU A 62 14.48 0.38 3.18
N LYS A 63 14.41 -0.78 3.84
CA LYS A 63 15.58 -1.39 4.50
C LYS A 63 16.65 -1.76 3.49
N THR A 64 16.25 -2.44 2.42
CA THR A 64 17.15 -2.87 1.34
C THR A 64 17.79 -1.68 0.62
N GLU A 65 17.00 -0.64 0.31
CA GLU A 65 17.52 0.59 -0.29
C GLU A 65 18.51 1.29 0.63
N SER A 66 18.17 1.37 1.92
CA SER A 66 19.01 2.00 2.94
C SER A 66 20.34 1.27 3.19
N GLU A 67 20.35 -0.05 3.06
CA GLU A 67 21.54 -0.91 3.20
C GLU A 67 22.46 -0.82 1.98
N LYS A 68 21.91 -0.63 0.77
CA LYS A 68 22.71 -0.38 -0.44
C LYS A 68 23.51 0.91 -0.34
N ASP A 69 22.91 1.97 0.21
CA ASP A 69 23.60 3.24 0.46
C ASP A 69 24.70 3.10 1.53
N ALA A 70 24.49 2.22 2.51
CA ALA A 70 25.43 1.96 3.61
C ALA A 70 26.64 1.09 3.23
N ALA A 71 26.50 0.21 2.23
CA ALA A 71 27.59 -0.67 1.78
C ALA A 71 28.80 0.08 1.19
N TYR A 72 28.64 1.36 0.85
CA TYR A 72 29.73 2.24 0.43
C TYR A 72 30.55 2.83 1.59
N ASP A 73 30.02 2.83 2.82
CA ASP A 73 30.64 3.44 4.00
C ASP A 73 31.02 2.35 5.03
N LYS A 74 32.05 1.57 4.68
CA LYS A 74 32.41 0.29 5.32
C LYS A 74 32.93 0.36 6.77
N ASN A 75 33.02 1.53 7.38
CA ASN A 75 33.77 1.70 8.64
C ASN A 75 32.94 1.78 9.91
N ASP A 76 31.60 1.68 9.87
CA ASP A 76 30.80 1.82 11.08
C ASP A 76 29.54 0.93 11.11
N VAL A 77 29.70 -0.26 11.71
CA VAL A 77 28.64 -1.27 11.86
C VAL A 77 27.46 -0.75 12.70
N LEU A 78 27.70 0.22 13.60
CA LEU A 78 26.66 0.85 14.43
C LEU A 78 25.99 2.04 13.72
N ALA A 79 26.67 2.69 12.76
CA ALA A 79 26.04 3.67 11.87
C ALA A 79 25.03 3.02 10.90
N ASN A 80 25.23 1.75 10.56
CA ASN A 80 24.37 0.99 9.65
C ASN A 80 23.04 0.51 10.27
N LEU A 81 22.84 0.69 11.57
CA LEU A 81 21.59 0.36 12.24
C LEU A 81 20.57 1.49 12.02
N LYS A 82 19.86 1.40 10.89
CA LYS A 82 18.74 2.26 10.52
C LYS A 82 17.42 1.65 11.01
N ILE A 83 16.73 2.38 11.88
CA ILE A 83 15.39 1.97 12.34
C ILE A 83 14.38 2.57 11.37
N ILE A 84 13.56 1.73 10.74
CA ILE A 84 12.47 2.17 9.88
C ILE A 84 11.17 2.12 10.68
N SER A 85 10.53 3.27 10.83
CA SER A 85 9.29 3.43 11.57
C SER A 85 8.24 4.16 10.72
N PHE A 86 6.99 3.74 10.82
CA PHE A 86 5.88 4.48 10.22
C PHE A 86 5.45 5.60 11.16
N GLN A 87 5.24 6.79 10.62
CA GLN A 87 4.58 7.86 11.37
C GLN A 87 3.11 7.49 11.56
N ARG A 88 2.63 7.60 12.82
CA ARG A 88 1.23 7.30 13.18
C ARG A 88 0.80 5.91 12.70
N LEU A 89 1.55 4.88 13.11
CA LEU A 89 1.33 3.50 12.69
C LEU A 89 -0.12 3.06 12.89
N ASP A 90 -0.68 3.25 14.09
CA ASP A 90 -2.05 2.83 14.41
C ASP A 90 -3.10 3.48 13.50
N GLU A 91 -2.97 4.79 13.24
CA GLU A 91 -3.87 5.52 12.35
C GLU A 91 -3.71 5.04 10.89
N THR A 92 -2.49 4.70 10.50
CA THR A 92 -2.16 4.18 9.18
C THR A 92 -2.75 2.78 8.97
N GLU A 93 -2.55 1.88 9.93
CA GLU A 93 -3.11 0.52 9.93
C GLU A 93 -4.63 0.53 9.85
N MET A 94 -5.27 1.38 10.66
CA MET A 94 -6.73 1.53 10.63
C MET A 94 -7.21 2.02 9.27
N LYS A 95 -6.57 3.05 8.68
CA LYS A 95 -6.97 3.58 7.37
C LYS A 95 -6.71 2.59 6.23
N LEU A 96 -5.61 1.84 6.27
CA LEU A 96 -5.31 0.78 5.30
C LEU A 96 -6.32 -0.38 5.40
N THR A 97 -6.61 -0.84 6.60
CA THR A 97 -7.60 -1.90 6.82
C THR A 97 -8.98 -1.46 6.31
N ASN A 98 -9.38 -0.22 6.61
CA ASN A 98 -10.61 0.37 6.07
C ASN A 98 -10.59 0.49 4.54
N PHE A 99 -9.44 0.83 3.95
CA PHE A 99 -9.28 0.89 2.50
C PHE A 99 -9.49 -0.49 1.87
N PHE A 100 -8.80 -1.53 2.36
CA PHE A 100 -8.97 -2.89 1.84
C PHE A 100 -10.37 -3.45 2.12
N GLY A 101 -10.99 -3.09 3.24
CA GLY A 101 -12.41 -3.41 3.51
C GLY A 101 -13.36 -2.75 2.50
N LYS A 102 -13.11 -1.50 2.10
CA LYS A 102 -13.87 -0.84 1.02
C LYS A 102 -13.65 -1.51 -0.33
N VAL A 103 -12.42 -1.95 -0.63
CA VAL A 103 -12.10 -2.72 -1.85
C VAL A 103 -12.85 -4.05 -1.88
N ASP A 104 -12.82 -4.82 -0.79
CA ASP A 104 -13.54 -6.10 -0.69
C ASP A 104 -15.07 -5.90 -0.81
N ASN A 105 -15.64 -4.91 -0.12
CA ASN A 105 -17.06 -4.59 -0.22
C ASN A 105 -17.46 -4.17 -1.63
N ARG A 106 -16.62 -3.37 -2.30
CA ARG A 106 -16.80 -3.01 -3.71
C ARG A 106 -16.84 -4.29 -4.57
N ILE A 107 -15.84 -5.16 -4.49
CA ILE A 107 -15.82 -6.40 -5.29
C ILE A 107 -17.05 -7.27 -5.04
N LYS A 108 -17.54 -7.35 -3.79
CA LYS A 108 -18.79 -8.05 -3.46
C LYS A 108 -20.02 -7.41 -4.08
N GLN A 109 -20.16 -6.09 -4.02
CA GLN A 109 -21.27 -5.37 -4.64
C GLN A 109 -21.34 -5.64 -6.14
N PHE A 110 -20.18 -5.61 -6.81
CA PHE A 110 -20.10 -5.82 -8.25
C PHE A 110 -20.57 -7.23 -8.66
N LYS A 111 -20.18 -8.26 -7.91
CA LYS A 111 -20.62 -9.65 -8.15
C LYS A 111 -22.13 -9.84 -8.03
N ASN A 112 -22.81 -8.99 -7.27
CA ASN A 112 -24.24 -9.09 -7.01
C ASN A 112 -25.09 -8.29 -8.03
N VAL A 113 -24.48 -7.56 -8.97
CA VAL A 113 -25.20 -6.83 -10.02
C VAL A 113 -25.64 -7.80 -11.11
N LYS A 114 -26.95 -8.02 -11.23
CA LYS A 114 -27.56 -8.97 -12.18
C LYS A 114 -27.92 -8.38 -13.55
N SER A 115 -27.82 -7.07 -13.77
CA SER A 115 -28.20 -6.43 -15.04
C SER A 115 -27.02 -5.79 -15.78
N SER A 116 -27.00 -5.99 -17.09
CA SER A 116 -25.94 -5.59 -18.02
C SER A 116 -25.78 -4.06 -18.14
N GLU A 117 -26.87 -3.29 -18.03
CA GLU A 117 -26.82 -1.82 -18.07
C GLU A 117 -26.14 -1.23 -16.83
N ASN A 118 -26.40 -1.82 -15.65
CA ASN A 118 -25.73 -1.42 -14.41
C ASN A 118 -24.27 -1.89 -14.36
N TYR A 119 -23.90 -2.89 -15.14
CA TYR A 119 -22.54 -3.43 -15.16
C TYR A 119 -21.53 -2.40 -15.67
N ILE A 120 -21.81 -1.74 -16.81
CA ILE A 120 -20.90 -0.77 -17.44
C ILE A 120 -20.71 0.46 -16.54
N SER A 121 -21.82 1.03 -16.03
CA SER A 121 -21.74 2.19 -15.13
C SER A 121 -21.06 1.89 -13.80
N ASN A 122 -21.15 0.66 -13.30
CA ASN A 122 -20.39 0.25 -12.12
C ASN A 122 -18.93 -0.03 -12.46
N TYR A 123 -18.60 -0.52 -13.66
CA TYR A 123 -17.22 -0.79 -14.06
C TYR A 123 -16.39 0.50 -14.11
N ASP A 124 -16.93 1.58 -14.67
CA ASP A 124 -16.23 2.88 -14.70
C ASP A 124 -16.00 3.46 -13.30
N ARG A 125 -16.91 3.23 -12.34
CA ARG A 125 -16.75 3.62 -10.93
C ARG A 125 -15.71 2.78 -10.18
N PHE A 126 -15.36 1.62 -10.72
CA PHE A 126 -14.43 0.66 -10.12
C PHE A 126 -13.02 0.76 -10.66
N LYS A 127 -12.84 1.37 -11.83
CA LYS A 127 -11.56 1.38 -12.54
C LYS A 127 -10.42 1.94 -11.69
N ASP A 128 -10.69 3.01 -10.94
CA ASP A 128 -9.74 3.65 -10.03
C ASP A 128 -10.41 3.98 -8.69
N PHE A 129 -9.78 3.55 -7.58
CA PHE A 129 -10.21 3.87 -6.23
C PHE A 129 -9.04 4.42 -5.42
N GLU A 130 -9.14 5.66 -4.98
CA GLU A 130 -8.07 6.32 -4.23
C GLU A 130 -8.59 6.91 -2.91
N VAL A 131 -7.75 6.86 -1.87
CA VAL A 131 -8.00 7.43 -0.55
C VAL A 131 -6.76 8.20 -0.10
N GLN A 132 -6.98 9.45 0.32
CA GLN A 132 -5.95 10.22 1.03
C GLN A 132 -5.84 9.70 2.46
N LEU A 133 -4.61 9.44 2.87
CA LEU A 133 -4.32 8.99 4.23
C LEU A 133 -3.96 10.20 5.10
N PHE A 134 -3.21 11.17 4.59
CA PHE A 134 -2.75 12.36 5.31
C PHE A 134 -2.45 13.54 4.38
#